data_AF-A0AAD6L1Y4-F1
#
_entry.id   AF-A0AAD6L1Y4-F1
#
_cell.length_a   1.000
_cell.length_b   1.000
_cell.length_c   1.000
_cell.angle_alpha   90.00
_cell.angle_beta   90.00
_cell.angle_gamma   90.00
#
_symmetry.space_group_name_H-M   'P 1'
#
loop_
_entity.id
_entity.type
_entity.pdbx_description
1 polymer ?
#
loop_
_entity_poly.entity_id
_entity_poly.type
_entity_poly.pdbx_seq_one_letter_code
_entity_poly.pdbx_strand_id
1 'polypeptide(L)'
;MGCGSTRSVQHVGTRGYVLGNPYTDDEIDTNSIVPFAHLKALISDELYESFMKNCKGEYLNPDQSNASCMGDILAIKKCIGKIFTGQILEPSCKLISPKPMALKWDPRFLIADDTDILLSSPHVPRPWCRVH
;
A
#
# COMPACT_ATOMS: atom_id res chain seq x y z
N MET A 1 47.29 -19.85 -21.57
CA MET A 1 45.89 -19.56 -21.24
C MET A 1 45.88 -18.75 -19.95
N GLY A 2 45.57 -17.46 -20.01
CA GLY A 2 45.56 -16.61 -18.83
C GLY A 2 44.38 -15.65 -18.91
N CYS A 3 43.35 -15.90 -18.12
CA CYS A 3 42.27 -14.95 -17.88
C CYS A 3 42.39 -14.50 -16.42
N GLY A 4 43.31 -13.56 -16.17
CA GLY A 4 43.44 -12.89 -14.89
C GLY A 4 42.84 -11.49 -14.99
N SER A 5 41.53 -11.36 -14.81
CA SER A 5 40.90 -10.05 -14.63
C SER A 5 40.89 -9.72 -13.14
N THR A 6 41.91 -9.01 -12.66
CA THR A 6 41.90 -8.41 -11.33
C THR A 6 40.97 -7.19 -11.34
N ARG A 7 39.66 -7.40 -11.17
CA ARG A 7 38.78 -6.28 -10.79
C ARG A 7 39.13 -5.88 -9.36
N SER A 8 39.77 -4.73 -9.21
CA SER A 8 39.88 -4.04 -7.94
C SER A 8 38.47 -3.66 -7.48
N VAL A 9 37.91 -4.40 -6.52
CA VAL A 9 36.71 -3.97 -5.81
C VAL A 9 37.11 -2.78 -4.95
N GLN A 10 36.77 -1.57 -5.42
CA GLN A 10 36.89 -0.37 -4.61
C GLN A 10 35.97 -0.54 -3.40
N HIS A 11 36.57 -0.65 -2.22
CA HIS A 11 35.84 -0.59 -0.96
C HIS A 11 35.36 0.84 -0.76
N VAL A 12 34.10 1.11 -1.11
CA VAL A 12 33.42 2.35 -0.73
C VAL A 12 33.25 2.31 0.79
N GLY A 13 33.98 3.17 1.51
CA GLY A 13 33.82 3.34 2.95
C GLY A 13 32.47 3.99 3.27
N THR A 14 31.42 3.19 3.46
CA THR A 14 30.10 3.70 3.82
C THR A 14 30.05 4.06 5.30
N ARG A 15 29.45 5.22 5.63
CA ARG A 15 29.19 5.63 7.02
C ARG A 15 27.80 5.20 7.53
N GLY A 16 26.90 4.84 6.62
CA GLY A 16 25.51 4.46 6.90
C GLY A 16 24.53 5.06 5.88
N TYR A 17 23.24 4.70 6.00
CA TYR A 17 22.14 5.23 5.20
C TYR A 17 20.90 5.43 6.08
N VAL A 18 19.94 6.24 5.62
CA VAL A 18 18.64 6.49 6.29
C VAL A 18 17.53 6.09 5.34
N LEU A 19 16.51 5.44 5.87
CA LEU A 19 15.29 5.08 5.15
C LEU A 19 14.10 5.86 5.71
N GLY A 20 13.38 6.56 4.84
CA GLY A 20 12.14 7.25 5.20
C GLY A 20 10.93 6.41 4.78
N ASN A 21 10.14 5.96 5.74
CA ASN A 21 8.96 5.11 5.55
C ASN A 21 9.21 3.94 4.58
N PRO A 22 10.26 3.13 4.81
CA PRO A 22 10.58 2.05 3.89
C PRO A 22 9.55 0.93 3.95
N TYR A 23 9.46 0.22 2.83
CA TYR A 23 8.99 -1.15 2.80
C TYR A 23 10.20 -2.06 2.99
N THR A 24 10.22 -2.82 4.09
CA THR A 24 11.36 -3.62 4.54
C THR A 24 11.06 -5.11 4.61
N ASP A 25 9.82 -5.48 4.90
CA ASP A 25 9.39 -6.87 5.06
C ASP A 25 7.94 -7.02 4.60
N ASP A 26 7.69 -7.93 3.65
CA ASP A 26 6.39 -8.07 2.98
C ASP A 26 5.27 -8.42 3.97
N GLU A 27 5.57 -9.33 4.90
CA GLU A 27 4.61 -9.86 5.86
C GLU A 27 4.33 -8.86 6.98
N ILE A 28 5.39 -8.32 7.61
CA ILE A 28 5.26 -7.36 8.71
C ILE A 28 4.60 -6.08 8.20
N ASP A 29 5.08 -5.52 7.09
CA ASP A 29 4.58 -4.24 6.59
C ASP A 29 3.13 -4.39 6.09
N THR A 30 2.77 -5.48 5.39
CA THR A 30 1.40 -5.69 4.92
C THR A 30 0.42 -6.02 6.04
N ASN A 31 0.79 -6.87 7.00
CA ASN A 31 -0.08 -7.20 8.14
C ASN A 31 -0.28 -5.97 9.06
N SER A 32 0.65 -5.02 9.07
CA SER A 32 0.52 -3.76 9.84
C SER A 32 -0.58 -2.80 9.31
N ILE A 33 -1.11 -3.03 8.11
CA ILE A 33 -2.18 -2.20 7.53
C ILE A 33 -3.42 -2.17 8.43
N VAL A 34 -3.81 -3.32 8.98
CA VAL A 34 -5.03 -3.43 9.79
C VAL A 34 -4.93 -2.69 11.13
N PRO A 35 -3.89 -2.89 11.97
CA PRO A 35 -3.74 -2.09 13.18
C PRO A 35 -3.54 -0.60 12.89
N PHE A 36 -2.85 -0.24 11.80
CA PHE A 36 -2.76 1.17 11.40
C PHE A 36 -4.15 1.75 11.07
N ALA A 37 -4.97 1.03 10.29
CA ALA A 37 -6.32 1.46 9.93
C ALA A 37 -7.21 1.63 11.17
N HIS A 38 -7.12 0.72 12.13
CA HIS A 38 -7.86 0.80 13.40
C HIS A 38 -7.44 2.03 14.22
N LEU A 39 -6.13 2.24 14.41
CA LEU A 39 -5.59 3.39 15.15
C LEU A 39 -5.90 4.75 14.51
N LYS A 40 -6.21 4.75 13.21
CA LYS A 40 -6.63 5.95 12.47
C LYS A 40 -8.14 6.04 12.28
N ALA A 41 -8.92 5.21 12.97
CA ALA A 41 -10.37 5.15 12.90
C ALA A 41 -10.91 4.96 11.47
N LEU A 42 -10.13 4.30 10.61
CA LEU A 42 -10.54 3.95 9.24
C LEU A 42 -11.39 2.68 9.19
N ILE A 43 -11.33 1.86 10.25
CA ILE A 43 -12.19 0.70 10.49
C ILE A 43 -12.73 0.77 11.92
N SER A 44 -13.87 0.12 12.18
CA SER A 44 -14.48 0.07 13.51
C SER A 44 -13.75 -0.89 14.44
N ASP A 45 -13.89 -0.67 15.76
CA ASP A 45 -13.39 -1.58 16.80
C ASP A 45 -13.94 -3.00 16.60
N GLU A 46 -15.23 -3.12 16.30
CA GLU A 46 -15.90 -4.40 16.02
C GLU A 46 -15.25 -5.17 14.87
N LEU A 47 -14.93 -4.48 13.77
CA LEU A 47 -14.29 -5.08 12.60
C LEU A 47 -12.84 -5.48 12.90
N TYR A 48 -12.11 -4.65 13.67
CA TYR A 48 -10.76 -4.97 14.12
C TYR A 48 -10.74 -6.21 15.01
N GLU A 49 -11.60 -6.27 16.02
CA GLU A 49 -11.71 -7.42 16.93
C GLU A 49 -12.13 -8.71 16.19
N SER A 50 -13.08 -8.60 15.26
CA SER A 50 -13.50 -9.72 14.39
C SER A 50 -12.31 -10.23 13.56
N PHE A 51 -11.58 -9.33 12.90
CA PHE A 51 -10.40 -9.67 12.13
C PHE A 51 -9.31 -10.34 12.98
N MET A 52 -8.98 -9.79 14.16
CA MET A 52 -7.97 -10.39 15.04
C MET A 52 -8.37 -11.79 15.50
N LYS A 53 -9.67 -12.02 15.71
CA LYS A 53 -10.21 -13.33 16.07
C LYS A 53 -10.20 -14.33 14.91
N ASN A 54 -10.69 -13.92 13.74
CA ASN A 54 -10.93 -14.82 12.61
C ASN A 54 -9.69 -15.02 11.74
N CYS A 55 -8.91 -13.95 11.52
CA CYS A 55 -7.70 -13.96 10.69
C CYS A 55 -6.40 -14.06 11.49
N LYS A 56 -6.43 -13.95 12.83
CA LYS A 56 -5.24 -14.02 13.69
C LYS A 56 -4.15 -12.99 13.36
N GLY A 57 -4.55 -11.86 12.79
CA GLY A 57 -3.62 -10.83 12.33
C GLY A 57 -3.11 -11.02 10.89
N GLU A 58 -3.44 -12.12 10.21
CA GLU A 58 -2.99 -12.40 8.85
C GLU A 58 -3.87 -11.70 7.81
N TYR A 59 -3.37 -10.58 7.29
CA TYR A 59 -3.99 -9.84 6.20
C TYR A 59 -3.37 -10.21 4.83
N LEU A 60 -2.06 -10.45 4.79
CA LEU A 60 -1.33 -10.84 3.58
C LEU A 60 -1.63 -12.29 3.18
N ASN A 61 -1.47 -13.21 4.13
CA ASN A 61 -1.59 -14.66 3.92
C ASN A 61 -2.70 -15.28 4.81
N PRO A 62 -3.96 -14.83 4.68
CA PRO A 62 -5.05 -15.37 5.48
C PRO A 62 -5.36 -16.83 5.13
N ASP A 63 -5.98 -17.54 6.08
CA ASP A 63 -6.61 -18.82 5.81
C ASP A 63 -7.83 -18.63 4.88
N GLN A 64 -7.63 -18.94 3.61
CA GLN A 64 -8.65 -18.79 2.56
C GLN A 64 -9.87 -19.69 2.78
N SER A 65 -9.76 -20.76 3.58
CA SER A 65 -10.89 -21.63 3.91
C SER A 65 -11.80 -21.04 5.00
N ASN A 66 -11.31 -20.04 5.74
CA ASN A 66 -12.08 -19.35 6.76
C ASN A 66 -12.92 -18.23 6.14
N ALA A 67 -14.19 -18.54 5.86
CA ALA A 67 -15.13 -17.59 5.27
C ALA A 67 -15.31 -16.30 6.10
N SER A 68 -15.27 -16.39 7.43
CA SER A 68 -15.38 -15.21 8.30
C SER A 68 -14.17 -14.29 8.13
N CYS A 69 -12.96 -14.85 8.09
CA CYS A 69 -11.74 -14.08 7.85
C CYS A 69 -11.78 -13.39 6.48
N MET A 70 -12.18 -14.12 5.43
CA MET A 70 -12.31 -13.54 4.09
C MET A 70 -13.36 -12.42 4.06
N GLY A 71 -14.45 -12.57 4.82
CA GLY A 71 -15.44 -11.52 5.01
C GLY A 71 -14.87 -10.27 5.67
N ASP A 72 -14.13 -10.43 6.77
CA ASP A 72 -13.48 -9.31 7.47
C ASP A 72 -12.48 -8.58 6.57
N ILE A 73 -11.66 -9.31 5.81
CA ILE A 73 -10.70 -8.74 4.85
C ILE A 73 -11.39 -7.94 3.76
N LEU A 74 -12.50 -8.44 3.21
CA LEU A 74 -13.28 -7.71 2.21
C LEU A 74 -13.88 -6.42 2.79
N ALA A 75 -14.35 -6.45 4.03
CA ALA A 75 -14.85 -5.27 4.73
C ALA A 75 -13.73 -4.24 4.96
N ILE A 76 -12.57 -4.67 5.46
CA ILE A 76 -11.39 -3.82 5.63
C ILE A 76 -10.99 -3.18 4.30
N LYS A 77 -10.85 -3.96 3.22
CA LYS A 77 -10.51 -3.48 1.87
C LYS A 77 -11.49 -2.42 1.38
N LYS A 78 -12.78 -2.60 1.65
CA LYS A 78 -13.82 -1.62 1.29
C LYS A 78 -13.66 -0.31 2.05
N CYS A 79 -13.33 -0.37 3.34
CA CYS A 79 -13.12 0.81 4.18
C CYS A 79 -11.91 1.64 3.73
N ILE A 80 -10.78 0.98 3.42
CA ILE A 80 -9.52 1.68 3.11
C ILE A 80 -9.27 1.88 1.61
N GLY A 81 -10.04 1.23 0.73
CA GLY A 81 -9.74 1.14 -0.71
C GLY A 81 -9.79 2.44 -1.50
N LYS A 82 -10.39 3.52 -0.96
CA LYS A 82 -10.43 4.85 -1.60
C LYS A 82 -9.46 5.86 -0.97
N ILE A 83 -8.67 5.43 0.01
CA ILE A 83 -7.72 6.28 0.72
C ILE A 83 -6.40 6.31 -0.05
N PHE A 84 -5.78 7.48 -0.15
CA PHE A 84 -4.43 7.59 -0.68
C PHE A 84 -3.43 7.01 0.34
N THR A 85 -2.89 5.83 0.06
CA THR A 85 -2.04 5.08 1.00
C THR A 85 -0.74 5.80 1.36
N GLY A 86 -0.22 6.65 0.46
CA GLY A 86 0.96 7.46 0.75
C GLY A 86 0.70 8.63 1.73
N GLN A 87 -0.54 9.11 1.82
CA GLN A 87 -0.93 10.21 2.70
C GLN A 87 -2.45 10.19 2.89
N ILE A 88 -2.91 9.58 3.99
CA ILE A 88 -4.33 9.29 4.23
C ILE A 88 -5.26 10.51 4.34
N LEU A 89 -4.70 11.71 4.55
CA LEU A 89 -5.44 12.97 4.63
C LEU A 89 -5.49 13.72 3.29
N GLU A 90 -4.72 13.27 2.29
CA GLU A 90 -4.82 13.82 0.93
C GLU A 90 -5.83 13.03 0.11
N PRO A 91 -6.53 13.68 -0.82
CA PRO A 91 -7.27 12.95 -1.82
C PRO A 91 -6.33 12.27 -2.83
N SER A 92 -6.84 11.19 -3.44
CA SER A 92 -6.20 10.59 -4.61
C SER A 92 -6.23 11.56 -5.78
N CYS A 93 -5.06 12.09 -6.13
CA CYS A 93 -4.88 13.01 -7.23
C CYS A 93 -4.25 12.32 -8.43
N LYS A 94 -4.75 12.62 -9.64
CA LYS A 94 -4.06 12.21 -10.86
C LYS A 94 -2.74 12.96 -10.93
N LEU A 95 -1.63 12.25 -10.82
CA LEU A 95 -0.32 12.80 -11.15
C LEU A 95 -0.33 13.13 -12.65
N ILE A 96 -0.44 14.42 -12.99
CA ILE A 96 -0.13 14.88 -14.35
C ILE A 96 1.40 14.91 -14.45
N SER A 97 2.03 13.75 -14.42
CA SER A 97 3.48 13.64 -14.64
C SER A 97 3.73 13.48 -16.15
N PRO A 98 4.68 14.23 -16.75
CA PRO A 98 5.29 13.80 -17.99
C PRO A 98 5.78 12.35 -17.80
N LYS A 99 5.45 11.49 -18.76
CA LYS A 99 5.65 10.04 -18.77
C LYS A 99 6.97 9.63 -18.07
N PRO A 100 6.95 9.14 -16.82
CA PRO A 100 8.17 8.71 -16.16
C PRO A 100 8.56 7.32 -16.67
N MET A 101 9.87 7.08 -16.81
CA MET A 101 10.43 5.78 -17.18
C MET A 101 10.02 4.77 -16.11
N ALA A 102 9.37 3.68 -16.52
CA ALA A 102 8.70 2.75 -15.65
C ALA A 102 9.67 2.08 -14.65
N LEU A 103 9.62 2.52 -13.39
CA LEU A 103 9.93 1.66 -12.26
C LEU A 103 8.73 0.71 -12.11
N LYS A 104 8.96 -0.60 -12.21
CA LYS A 104 7.92 -1.62 -12.16
C LYS A 104 7.50 -1.83 -10.71
N TRP A 105 6.57 -1.01 -10.23
CA TRP A 105 5.92 -1.18 -8.93
C TRP A 105 4.84 -2.27 -9.01
N ASP A 106 4.66 -3.01 -7.91
CA ASP A 106 3.74 -4.14 -7.81
C ASP A 106 2.27 -3.68 -8.01
N PRO A 107 1.50 -4.30 -8.93
CA PRO A 107 0.10 -3.97 -9.18
C PRO A 107 -0.82 -4.04 -7.95
N ARG A 108 -0.43 -4.75 -6.89
CA ARG A 108 -1.21 -4.84 -5.64
C ARG A 108 -1.44 -3.49 -4.95
N PHE A 109 -0.62 -2.48 -5.25
CA PHE A 109 -0.74 -1.12 -4.70
C PHE A 109 -1.42 -0.11 -5.63
N LEU A 110 -1.81 -0.52 -6.85
CA LEU A 110 -2.54 0.32 -7.80
C LEU A 110 -3.97 -0.18 -7.95
N ILE A 111 -4.86 0.25 -7.05
CA ILE A 111 -6.29 0.27 -7.35
C ILE A 111 -6.72 1.72 -7.56
N ALA A 112 -6.51 2.19 -8.78
CA ALA A 112 -7.41 3.16 -9.37
C ALA A 112 -7.99 2.45 -10.60
N ASP A 113 -9.11 1.75 -10.40
CA ASP A 113 -9.93 1.32 -11.53
C ASP A 113 -10.46 2.61 -12.20
N ASP A 114 -10.04 2.85 -13.44
CA ASP A 114 -10.32 4.07 -14.22
C ASP A 114 -11.80 4.13 -14.67
N THR A 115 -12.64 3.20 -14.20
CA THR A 115 -14.06 3.03 -14.56
C THR A 115 -14.98 4.08 -13.93
N ASP A 116 -14.58 4.73 -12.84
CA ASP A 116 -15.41 5.73 -12.14
C ASP A 116 -15.53 7.07 -12.90
N ILE A 117 -14.79 7.30 -13.99
CA ILE A 117 -14.83 8.57 -14.75
C ILE A 117 -16.12 8.71 -15.58
N LEU A 118 -16.63 7.60 -16.13
CA LEU A 118 -17.82 7.63 -16.99
C LEU A 118 -19.13 7.83 -16.20
N LEU A 119 -19.09 7.71 -14.87
CA LEU A 119 -20.25 7.84 -13.97
C LEU A 119 -20.19 9.10 -13.11
N SER A 120 -19.32 10.06 -13.42
CA SER A 120 -19.17 11.30 -12.65
C SER A 120 -20.50 12.05 -12.56
N SER A 121 -21.21 11.84 -11.44
CA SER A 121 -22.40 12.60 -11.07
C SER A 121 -21.97 14.06 -10.85
N PRO A 122 -22.69 15.04 -11.42
CA PRO A 122 -22.33 16.46 -11.32
C PRO A 122 -22.35 17.01 -9.89
N HIS A 123 -22.76 16.21 -8.90
CA HIS A 123 -22.91 16.58 -7.49
C HIS A 123 -21.70 16.32 -6.59
N VAL A 124 -20.64 15.63 -7.05
CA VAL A 124 -19.44 15.40 -6.23
C VAL A 124 -18.37 16.43 -6.59
N PRO A 125 -17.99 17.35 -5.67
CA PRO A 125 -16.88 18.26 -5.90
C PRO A 125 -15.62 17.47 -6.24
N ARG A 126 -14.90 17.90 -7.30
CA ARG A 126 -13.61 17.28 -7.64
C ARG A 126 -12.68 17.37 -6.42
N PRO A 127 -11.90 16.32 -6.12
CA PRO A 127 -10.95 16.38 -5.02
C PRO A 127 -9.97 17.54 -5.23
N TRP A 128 -9.68 18.30 -4.16
CA TRP A 128 -8.69 19.37 -4.21
C TRP A 128 -7.30 18.75 -4.29
N CYS A 129 -6.50 19.13 -5.28
CA CYS A 129 -5.16 18.57 -5.44
C CYS A 129 -4.11 19.62 -5.17
N ARG A 130 -3.04 19.25 -4.44
CA ARG A 130 -1.86 20.11 -4.30
C ARG A 130 -1.25 20.34 -5.66
N VAL A 131 -0.84 21.59 -5.91
CA VAL A 131 0.01 21.93 -7.05
C VAL A 131 1.45 21.69 -6.59
N HIS A 132 2.11 20.71 -7.20
CA HIS A 132 3.53 20.41 -6.96
C HIS A 132 4.35 20.81 -8.18
#